data_AF-E4Z4M2-F1
#
_entry.id   AF-E4Z4M2-F1
#
_cell.length_a   1.000
_cell.length_b   1.000
_cell.length_c   1.000
_cell.angle_alpha   90.00
_cell.angle_beta   90.00
_cell.angle_gamma   90.00
#
_symmetry.space_group_name_H-M   'P 1'
#
loop_
_entity.id
_entity.type
_entity.pdbx_description
1 polymer ?
#
loop_
_entity_poly.entity_id
_entity_poly.type
_entity_poly.pdbx_seq_one_letter_code
_entity_poly.pdbx_strand_id
1 'polypeptide(L)'
;MYNVVSFAEYVQIAKSAERTIGIYPEMKKPDWFETQISNFDMATSIVEMLVEMDYTSPTDACLVQSSSWESLIQLRNMTDLPLS
;
A
#
# COMPACT_ATOMS: atom_id res chain seq x y z
N MET A 1 0.38 3.41 -26.69
CA MET A 1 0.07 2.43 -25.62
C MET A 1 0.83 2.89 -24.38
N TYR A 2 0.20 2.91 -23.21
CA TYR A 2 0.87 3.26 -21.96
C TYR A 2 1.27 1.98 -21.22
N ASN A 3 2.41 2.01 -20.52
CA ASN A 3 2.91 0.87 -19.75
C ASN A 3 2.25 0.80 -18.37
N VAL A 4 2.03 -0.41 -17.88
CA VAL A 4 1.69 -0.63 -16.47
C VAL A 4 2.96 -0.51 -15.65
N VAL A 5 2.94 0.35 -14.64
CA VAL A 5 4.06 0.56 -13.72
C VAL A 5 3.90 -0.31 -12.47
N SER A 6 5.02 -0.65 -11.84
CA SER A 6 5.03 -1.26 -10.50
C SER A 6 4.59 -0.27 -9.43
N PHE A 7 4.25 -0.78 -8.25
CA PHE A 7 3.89 0.06 -7.10
C PHE A 7 5.07 0.95 -6.66
N ALA A 8 6.30 0.40 -6.63
CA ALA A 8 7.50 1.16 -6.30
C ALA A 8 7.72 2.34 -7.27
N GLU A 9 7.59 2.12 -8.58
CA GLU A 9 7.71 3.19 -9.58
C GLU A 9 6.63 4.25 -9.41
N TYR A 10 5.38 3.85 -9.15
CA TYR A 10 4.28 4.77 -8.86
C TYR A 10 4.60 5.67 -7.65
N VAL A 11 5.12 5.11 -6.56
CA VAL A 11 5.50 5.86 -5.36
C VAL A 11 6.67 6.80 -5.65
N GLN A 12 7.68 6.35 -6.38
CA GLN A 12 8.83 7.18 -6.76
C GLN A 12 8.41 8.37 -7.63
N ILE A 13 7.47 8.18 -8.55
CA ILE A 13 6.90 9.27 -9.33
C ILE A 13 6.25 10.31 -8.41
N ALA A 14 5.43 9.88 -7.45
CA ALA A 14 4.81 10.81 -6.50
C ALA A 14 5.84 11.58 -5.64
N LYS A 15 6.87 10.89 -5.14
CA LYS A 15 7.96 11.51 -4.36
C LYS A 15 8.83 12.46 -5.17
N SER A 16 8.95 12.27 -6.48
CA SER A 16 9.79 13.11 -7.36
C SER A 16 9.19 14.49 -7.67
N ALA A 17 7.94 14.74 -7.29
CA ALA A 17 7.27 16.01 -7.55
C ALA A 17 7.85 17.16 -6.69
N GLU A 18 7.88 18.38 -7.24
CA GLU A 18 8.30 19.60 -6.53
C GLU A 18 7.37 20.04 -5.38
N ARG A 19 6.27 19.30 -5.17
CA ARG A 19 5.29 19.51 -4.10
C ARG A 19 4.90 18.15 -3.52
N THR A 20 4.42 18.14 -2.28
CA THR A 20 3.88 16.93 -1.67
C THR A 20 2.68 16.42 -2.47
N ILE A 21 2.82 15.21 -3.03
CA ILE A 21 1.74 14.44 -3.64
C ILE A 21 1.43 13.26 -2.73
N GLY A 22 0.19 13.22 -2.25
CA GLY A 22 -0.28 12.07 -1.46
C GLY A 22 -0.55 10.86 -2.33
N ILE A 23 -0.32 9.67 -1.79
CA ILE A 23 -0.66 8.40 -2.42
C ILE A 23 -1.82 7.73 -1.68
N TYR A 24 -2.63 6.99 -2.43
CA TYR A 24 -3.78 6.30 -1.88
C TYR A 24 -3.89 4.86 -2.44
N PRO A 25 -2.94 3.96 -2.11
CA PRO A 25 -2.95 2.60 -2.65
C PRO A 25 -4.11 1.77 -2.10
N GLU A 26 -4.75 0.95 -2.94
CA GLU A 26 -5.82 0.04 -2.56
C GLU A 26 -5.42 -1.42 -2.77
N MET A 27 -5.56 -2.24 -1.71
CA MET A 27 -5.46 -3.69 -1.80
C MET A 27 -6.67 -4.26 -2.54
N LYS A 28 -6.45 -4.71 -3.78
CA LYS A 28 -7.50 -5.30 -4.61
C LYS A 28 -7.58 -6.81 -4.40
N LYS A 29 -8.68 -7.26 -3.80
CA LYS A 29 -9.02 -8.68 -3.58
C LYS A 29 -7.90 -9.48 -2.85
N PRO A 30 -7.42 -9.02 -1.70
CA PRO A 30 -6.34 -9.68 -0.94
C PRO A 30 -6.61 -11.18 -0.71
N ASP A 31 -7.80 -11.54 -0.24
CA ASP A 31 -8.18 -12.93 0.04
C ASP A 31 -8.01 -13.87 -1.16
N TRP A 32 -8.29 -13.36 -2.37
CA TRP A 32 -8.13 -14.13 -3.59
C TRP A 32 -6.65 -14.43 -3.85
N PHE A 33 -5.79 -13.42 -3.77
CA PHE A 33 -4.35 -13.59 -4.02
C PHE A 33 -3.68 -14.48 -2.98
N GLU A 34 -4.03 -14.33 -1.71
CA GLU A 34 -3.53 -15.18 -0.62
C GLU A 34 -3.95 -16.65 -0.79
N THR A 35 -5.14 -16.88 -1.38
CA THR A 35 -5.58 -18.24 -1.74
C THR A 35 -4.84 -18.79 -2.96
N GLN A 36 -4.54 -17.94 -3.95
CA GLN A 36 -3.91 -18.38 -5.21
C GLN A 36 -2.40 -18.56 -5.10
N ILE A 37 -1.73 -17.80 -4.25
CA ILE A 37 -0.28 -17.73 -4.17
C ILE A 37 0.16 -18.23 -2.80
N SER A 38 0.77 -19.41 -2.77
CA SER A 38 1.28 -20.00 -1.53
C SER A 38 2.32 -19.09 -0.89
N ASN A 39 2.17 -18.87 0.43
CA ASN A 39 3.03 -18.00 1.24
C ASN A 39 3.04 -16.52 0.81
N PHE A 40 1.98 -16.06 0.17
CA PHE A 40 1.78 -14.64 -0.11
C PHE A 40 0.83 -14.04 0.92
N ASP A 41 1.23 -12.89 1.49
CA ASP A 41 0.38 -12.03 2.31
C ASP A 41 0.44 -10.62 1.72
N MET A 42 -0.71 -10.14 1.25
CA MET A 42 -0.77 -8.84 0.58
C MET A 42 -0.59 -7.69 1.57
N ALA A 43 -1.08 -7.83 2.80
CA ALA A 43 -0.98 -6.80 3.83
C ALA A 43 0.49 -6.59 4.26
N THR A 44 1.22 -7.67 4.53
CA THR A 44 2.66 -7.59 4.81
C THR A 44 3.40 -6.97 3.63
N SER A 45 3.15 -7.45 2.40
CA SER A 45 3.87 -6.97 1.21
C SER A 45 3.70 -5.47 0.96
N ILE A 46 2.49 -4.92 1.14
CA ILE A 46 2.24 -3.49 0.95
C ILE A 46 2.87 -2.66 2.07
N VAL A 47 2.81 -3.11 3.32
CA VAL A 47 3.40 -2.40 4.46
C VAL A 47 4.92 -2.38 4.36
N GLU A 48 5.57 -3.50 4.03
CA GLU A 48 7.03 -3.55 3.84
C GLU A 48 7.48 -2.57 2.76
N MET A 49 6.82 -2.54 1.61
CA MET A 49 7.14 -1.62 0.53
C MET A 49 6.91 -0.15 0.94
N LEU A 50 5.84 0.14 1.69
CA LEU A 50 5.57 1.49 2.21
C LEU A 50 6.65 1.94 3.21
N VAL A 51 7.09 1.05 4.10
CA VAL A 51 8.20 1.30 5.05
C VAL A 51 9.52 1.53 4.32
N GLU A 52 9.85 0.70 3.32
CA GLU A 52 11.01 0.90 2.44
C GLU A 52 10.97 2.25 1.72
N MET A 53 9.78 2.79 1.50
CA MET A 53 9.52 4.10 0.92
C MET A 53 9.22 5.16 1.97
N ASP A 54 9.70 5.03 3.21
CA ASP A 54 9.60 6.02 4.29
C ASP A 54 8.18 6.44 4.70
N TYR A 55 7.15 5.67 4.37
CA TYR A 55 5.78 5.88 4.86
C TYR A 55 5.58 5.07 6.15
N THR A 56 5.70 5.73 7.30
CA THR A 56 5.70 5.07 8.61
C THR A 56 4.90 5.81 9.68
N SER A 57 4.50 7.06 9.42
CA SER A 57 3.83 7.93 10.37
C SER A 57 2.39 8.24 9.95
N PRO A 58 1.45 8.40 10.90
CA PRO A 58 0.08 8.87 10.63
C PRO A 58 0.00 10.19 9.84
N THR A 59 1.08 10.99 9.88
CA THR A 59 1.15 12.29 9.21
C THR A 59 1.69 12.23 7.78
N ASP A 60 2.21 11.07 7.36
CA ASP A 60 2.75 10.94 6.02
C ASP A 60 1.61 11.04 5.00
N ALA A 61 1.94 11.53 3.81
CA ALA A 61 0.95 11.72 2.74
C ALA A 61 0.61 10.38 2.06
N CYS A 62 0.14 9.40 2.84
CA CYS A 62 -0.27 8.08 2.40
C CYS A 62 -1.51 7.64 3.17
N LEU A 63 -2.51 7.13 2.44
CA LEU A 63 -3.69 6.49 3.00
C LEU A 63 -3.82 5.11 2.36
N VAL A 64 -3.87 4.02 3.13
CA VAL A 64 -4.00 2.66 2.57
C VAL A 64 -5.46 2.23 2.56
N GLN A 65 -5.96 1.75 1.41
CA GLN A 65 -7.34 1.26 1.25
C GLN A 65 -7.44 -0.23 1.18
N SER A 66 -8.57 -0.73 1.66
CA SER A 66 -9.04 -2.07 1.32
C SER A 66 -10.56 -2.13 1.36
N SER A 67 -11.17 -2.79 0.37
CA SER A 67 -12.60 -3.15 0.45
C SER A 67 -12.85 -4.39 1.32
N SER A 68 -11.80 -5.11 1.72
CA SER A 68 -11.84 -6.24 2.65
C SER A 68 -11.65 -5.74 4.08
N TRP A 69 -12.63 -6.02 4.94
CA TRP A 69 -12.61 -5.64 6.35
C TRP A 69 -11.50 -6.37 7.11
N GLU A 70 -11.29 -7.63 6.79
CA GLU A 70 -10.26 -8.50 7.34
C GLU A 70 -8.87 -7.92 7.08
N SER A 71 -8.61 -7.46 5.85
CA SER A 71 -7.34 -6.81 5.53
C SER A 71 -7.16 -5.47 6.22
N LEU A 72 -8.23 -4.69 6.45
CA LEU A 72 -8.13 -3.46 7.24
C LEU A 72 -7.74 -3.75 8.70
N ILE A 73 -8.22 -4.85 9.27
CA ILE A 73 -7.80 -5.30 10.61
C ILE A 73 -6.33 -5.70 10.60
N GLN A 74 -5.87 -6.46 9.58
CA GLN A 74 -4.47 -6.85 9.45
C GLN A 74 -3.56 -5.62 9.36
N LEU A 75 -3.86 -4.69 8.45
CA LEU A 75 -3.11 -3.44 8.26
C LEU A 75 -3.02 -2.63 9.56
N ARG A 76 -4.12 -2.52 10.31
CA ARG A 76 -4.14 -1.79 11.59
C ARG A 76 -3.15 -2.36 12.61
N ASN A 77 -2.85 -3.66 12.55
CA ASN A 77 -1.90 -4.29 13.47
C ASN A 77 -0.44 -4.15 12.99
N MET A 78 -0.21 -3.65 11.78
CA MET A 78 1.10 -3.62 11.11
C MET A 78 1.62 -2.20 10.86
N THR A 79 0.75 -1.20 10.77
CA THR A 79 1.13 0.18 10.45
C THR A 79 0.28 1.21 11.18
N ASP A 80 0.87 2.37 11.45
CA ASP A 80 0.19 3.56 11.97
C ASP A 80 -0.36 4.48 10.86
N LEU A 81 -0.19 4.09 9.59
CA LEU A 81 -0.72 4.86 8.46
C LEU A 81 -2.25 4.94 8.50
N PRO A 82 -2.85 6.06 8.04
CA PRO A 82 -4.29 6.18 7.92
C PRO A 82 -4.88 5.10 6.98
N LEU A 83 -5.99 4.47 7.39
CA LEU A 83 -6.65 3.37 6.69
C LEU A 83 -8.09 3.73 6.30
N SER A 84 -8.57 3.23 5.14
CA SER A 84 -9.96 3.43 4.68
C SER A 84 -10.55 2.24 3.93
#